data_AF-A0A7Z9MKX9-F1
#
_entry.id   AF-A0A7Z9MKX9-F1
#
_cell.length_a   1.000
_cell.length_b   1.000
_cell.length_c   1.000
_cell.angle_alpha   90.00
_cell.angle_beta   90.00
_cell.angle_gamma   90.00
#
_symmetry.space_group_name_H-M   'P 1'
#
loop_
_entity.id
_entity.type
_entity.pdbx_description
1 polymer ?
#
loop_
_entity_poly.entity_id
_entity_poly.type
_entity_poly.pdbx_seq_one_letter_code
_entity_poly.pdbx_strand_id
1 'polypeptide(L)'
;MKKRLLVPPLAALAPLLGCIEPESPSTAEAALEPQPGARYQPGTEMGIYTPEQHIDYDGRFIVSASRVYHVGTLDDISPWDHMGDDGSNVRAVGGIIEFDVDERANTGTFQAELELPEGHYVVELDRFEEFSPCQDGGVAAFLYEHGNAGCGDANWPKSLLYLAGWGWGSATLDGETLYDEYQIHFMLTQGMRDRETLVVRRGTDPDAGAVNPAQMQLDFYIRSPQPNEGNHPTRQVFDHFFAMEVTWR
;
A
#
# COMPACT_ATOMS: atom_id res chain seq x y z
N MET A 1 18.64 54.75 60.39
CA MET A 1 18.73 54.67 61.87
C MET A 1 17.58 53.82 62.40
N LYS A 2 17.85 52.59 62.88
CA LYS A 2 17.01 51.87 63.85
C LYS A 2 17.80 50.69 64.44
N LYS A 3 18.16 50.90 65.71
CA LYS A 3 18.51 50.02 66.85
C LYS A 3 18.93 48.55 66.60
N ARG A 4 20.15 48.25 67.10
CA ARG A 4 20.53 46.95 67.71
C ARG A 4 19.73 46.71 69.00
N LEU A 5 19.51 45.45 69.37
CA LEU A 5 19.76 44.86 70.71
C LEU A 5 19.48 43.34 70.61
N LEU A 6 20.52 42.51 70.70
CA LEU A 6 20.96 41.72 71.87
C LEU A 6 20.14 40.45 72.17
N VAL A 7 20.85 39.32 72.11
CA VAL A 7 20.49 37.94 72.47
C VAL A 7 20.60 37.74 73.99
N PRO A 8 19.84 36.80 74.58
CA PRO A 8 20.47 35.83 75.49
C PRO A 8 20.03 34.36 75.22
N PRO A 9 20.77 33.35 75.76
CA PRO A 9 20.72 31.95 75.34
C PRO A 9 20.04 30.99 76.36
N LEU A 10 20.04 29.68 76.03
CA LEU A 10 19.56 28.49 76.77
C LEU A 10 18.02 28.36 76.86
N ALA A 11 17.39 27.18 76.72
CA ALA A 11 17.80 25.84 77.11
C ALA A 11 17.20 24.74 76.21
N ALA A 12 17.88 23.60 76.12
CA ALA A 12 17.41 22.38 75.49
C ALA A 12 16.27 21.71 76.27
N LEU A 13 15.19 21.36 75.58
CA LEU A 13 14.31 20.23 75.94
C LEU A 13 13.98 19.47 74.66
N ALA A 14 14.50 18.26 74.56
CA ALA A 14 14.10 17.27 73.56
C ALA A 14 12.83 16.56 74.03
N PRO A 15 11.84 16.37 73.16
CA PRO A 15 10.96 15.22 73.21
C PRO A 15 11.31 14.28 72.04
N LEU A 16 11.82 13.11 72.40
CA LEU A 16 11.70 11.89 71.61
C LEU A 16 10.20 11.57 71.46
N LEU A 17 9.69 11.50 70.22
CA LEU A 17 8.94 10.38 69.63
C LEU A 17 8.12 10.87 68.44
N GLY A 18 8.22 10.14 67.33
CA GLY A 18 7.25 10.17 66.23
C GLY A 18 7.74 10.90 64.98
N CYS A 19 8.76 10.37 64.30
CA CYS A 19 8.91 10.65 62.87
C CYS A 19 7.79 9.90 62.15
N ILE A 20 6.67 10.57 61.90
CA ILE A 20 5.79 10.23 60.79
C ILE A 20 6.51 10.80 59.57
N GLU A 21 7.24 9.94 58.85
CA GLU A 21 7.74 10.30 57.53
C GLU A 21 6.53 10.55 56.62
N PRO A 22 6.49 11.66 55.86
CA PRO A 22 5.55 11.78 54.77
C PRO A 22 5.91 10.73 53.72
N GLU A 23 4.92 9.93 53.33
CA GLU A 23 5.01 8.98 52.21
C GLU A 23 5.73 9.62 51.03
N SER A 24 6.87 9.03 50.67
CA SER A 24 7.52 9.32 49.40
C SER A 24 6.69 8.66 48.30
N PRO A 25 6.10 9.39 47.33
CA PRO A 25 5.53 8.77 46.15
C PRO A 25 6.70 8.45 45.23
N SER A 26 7.46 7.40 45.54
CA SER A 26 8.61 6.98 44.74
C SER A 26 8.55 5.49 44.45
N THR A 27 7.48 5.09 43.79
CA THR A 27 7.55 4.09 42.73
C THR A 27 6.55 4.51 41.67
N ALA A 28 6.91 5.57 40.92
CA ALA A 28 6.56 5.53 39.51
C ALA A 28 7.14 4.21 39.00
N GLU A 29 6.28 3.30 38.54
CA GLU A 29 6.72 2.14 37.76
C GLU A 29 7.64 2.69 36.68
N ALA A 30 8.94 2.46 36.83
CA ALA A 30 9.87 2.63 35.73
C ALA A 30 9.39 1.64 34.68
N ALA A 31 8.66 2.15 33.69
CA ALA A 31 8.28 1.36 32.51
C ALA A 31 9.59 0.76 31.99
N LEU A 32 9.72 -0.56 32.11
CA LEU A 32 10.89 -1.26 31.61
C LEU A 32 10.97 -0.95 30.12
N GLU A 33 12.04 -0.27 29.72
CA GLU A 33 12.38 -0.08 28.31
C GLU A 33 12.25 -1.44 27.62
N PRO A 34 11.44 -1.56 26.54
CA PRO A 34 11.25 -2.82 25.87
C PRO A 34 12.59 -3.39 25.44
N GLN A 35 12.79 -4.69 25.68
CA GLN A 35 14.03 -5.35 25.31
C GLN A 35 14.12 -5.43 23.77
N PRO A 36 15.29 -5.17 23.17
CA PRO A 36 15.49 -5.37 21.74
C PRO A 36 15.07 -6.79 21.33
N GLY A 37 14.25 -6.91 20.29
CA GLY A 37 13.70 -8.18 19.85
C GLY A 37 12.99 -8.09 18.50
N ALA A 38 12.32 -9.15 18.06
CA ALA A 38 11.71 -9.24 16.73
C ALA A 38 10.62 -8.17 16.43
N ARG A 39 10.11 -7.50 17.46
CA ARG A 39 9.05 -6.47 17.37
C ARG A 39 9.47 -5.11 17.92
N TYR A 40 10.74 -4.97 18.33
CA TYR A 40 11.27 -3.73 18.86
C TYR A 40 12.76 -3.63 18.55
N GLN A 41 13.14 -2.64 17.75
CA GLN A 41 14.54 -2.32 17.47
C GLN A 41 14.82 -0.92 18.02
N PRO A 42 15.73 -0.77 19.01
CA PRO A 42 16.03 0.55 19.58
C PRO A 42 16.51 1.52 18.50
N GLY A 43 15.96 2.74 18.52
CA GLY A 43 16.31 3.79 17.56
C GLY A 43 15.74 3.58 16.15
N THR A 44 14.89 2.57 15.95
CA THR A 44 14.24 2.32 14.65
C THR A 44 12.77 2.00 14.88
N GLU A 45 11.91 2.95 14.50
CA GLU A 45 10.49 2.63 14.30
C GLU A 45 10.37 1.69 13.09
N MET A 46 9.41 0.76 13.14
CA MET A 46 9.16 -0.13 12.00
C MET A 46 8.77 0.73 10.79
N GLY A 47 9.56 0.64 9.73
CA GLY A 47 9.36 1.41 8.51
C GLY A 47 10.22 0.91 7.37
N ILE A 48 10.01 1.46 6.18
CA ILE A 48 10.81 1.18 4.99
C ILE A 48 11.61 2.45 4.69
N TYR A 49 12.91 2.28 4.46
CA TYR A 49 13.76 3.36 3.98
C TYR A 49 13.37 3.71 2.54
N THR A 50 13.19 5.00 2.27
CA THR A 50 12.92 5.54 0.92
C THR A 50 14.07 5.20 -0.05
N PRO A 51 13.80 5.09 -1.36
CA PRO A 51 14.82 4.93 -2.41
C PRO A 51 16.09 5.76 -2.20
N GLU A 52 15.94 7.05 -1.89
CA GLU A 52 17.04 8.01 -1.77
C GLU A 52 17.96 7.75 -0.56
N GLN A 53 17.49 6.96 0.41
CA GLN A 53 18.27 6.57 1.58
C GLN A 53 19.20 5.37 1.29
N HIS A 54 19.04 4.69 0.16
CA HIS A 54 19.81 3.49 -0.19
C HIS A 54 20.89 3.82 -1.23
N ILE A 55 22.16 3.65 -0.87
CA ILE A 55 23.29 3.91 -1.79
C ILE A 55 23.34 2.92 -2.96
N ASP A 56 22.86 1.69 -2.75
CA ASP A 56 22.93 0.59 -3.71
C ASP A 56 21.61 0.37 -4.46
N TYR A 57 20.65 1.29 -4.35
CA TYR A 57 19.36 1.15 -5.04
C TYR A 57 19.51 1.37 -6.55
N ASP A 58 19.21 0.32 -7.32
CA ASP A 58 19.36 0.29 -8.77
C ASP A 58 18.07 0.64 -9.54
N GLY A 59 16.91 0.68 -8.86
CA GLY A 59 15.63 1.05 -9.46
C GLY A 59 15.02 0.00 -10.38
N ARG A 60 15.58 -1.22 -10.44
CA ARG A 60 15.15 -2.26 -11.39
C ARG A 60 14.18 -3.23 -10.74
N PHE A 61 13.07 -3.48 -11.42
CA PHE A 61 12.04 -4.42 -10.98
C PHE A 61 11.72 -5.38 -12.12
N ILE A 62 12.17 -6.62 -11.98
CA ILE A 62 11.88 -7.71 -12.92
C ILE A 62 10.97 -8.69 -12.20
N VAL A 63 9.69 -8.70 -12.59
CA VAL A 63 8.65 -9.42 -11.87
C VAL A 63 7.79 -10.22 -12.82
N SER A 64 7.39 -11.39 -12.36
CA SER A 64 6.40 -12.22 -13.00
C SER A 64 5.35 -12.64 -11.98
N ALA A 65 4.08 -12.58 -12.36
CA ALA A 65 2.96 -12.94 -11.51
C ALA A 65 2.04 -13.97 -12.18
N SER A 66 1.55 -14.89 -11.37
CA SER A 66 0.72 -16.03 -11.77
C SER A 66 -0.47 -16.19 -10.83
N ARG A 67 -1.30 -17.22 -11.09
CA ARG A 67 -2.55 -17.44 -10.36
C ARG A 67 -3.44 -16.19 -10.44
N VAL A 68 -3.74 -15.83 -11.68
CA VAL A 68 -4.44 -14.61 -12.08
C VAL A 68 -5.95 -14.79 -11.91
N TYR A 69 -6.62 -13.71 -11.54
CA TYR A 69 -8.05 -13.60 -11.40
C TYR A 69 -8.56 -12.40 -12.20
N HIS A 70 -9.72 -12.55 -12.82
CA HIS A 70 -10.47 -11.50 -13.51
C HIS A 70 -11.68 -11.10 -12.65
N VAL A 71 -11.89 -9.80 -12.46
CA VAL A 71 -13.12 -9.26 -11.88
C VAL A 71 -14.14 -9.03 -12.98
N GLY A 72 -15.24 -9.78 -12.98
CA GLY A 72 -16.23 -9.73 -14.05
C GLY A 72 -15.84 -10.50 -15.32
N THR A 73 -16.25 -9.99 -16.47
CA THR A 73 -16.05 -10.45 -17.86
C THR A 73 -15.87 -9.25 -18.78
N LEU A 74 -15.37 -9.50 -20.00
CA LEU A 74 -15.33 -8.47 -21.04
C LEU A 74 -16.75 -8.08 -21.52
N ASP A 75 -17.72 -8.97 -21.34
CA ASP A 75 -19.10 -8.80 -21.81
C ASP A 75 -20.07 -8.24 -20.75
N ASP A 76 -19.58 -7.86 -19.56
CA ASP A 76 -20.48 -7.39 -18.49
C ASP A 76 -21.18 -6.08 -18.86
N ILE A 77 -22.51 -6.10 -18.73
CA ILE A 77 -23.35 -4.97 -19.12
C ILE A 77 -23.24 -3.86 -18.08
N SER A 78 -22.70 -2.71 -18.49
CA SER A 78 -22.75 -1.48 -17.70
C SER A 78 -24.20 -1.00 -17.47
N PRO A 79 -24.55 -0.46 -16.28
CA PRO A 79 -23.63 -0.11 -15.21
C PRO A 79 -23.37 -1.22 -14.16
N TRP A 80 -22.14 -1.32 -13.63
CA TRP A 80 -21.81 -2.22 -12.52
C TRP A 80 -20.55 -1.81 -11.72
N ASP A 81 -20.21 -2.57 -10.67
CA ASP A 81 -19.04 -2.38 -9.81
C ASP A 81 -17.88 -3.32 -10.21
N HIS A 82 -16.87 -2.74 -10.86
CA HIS A 82 -15.69 -3.39 -11.42
C HIS A 82 -14.59 -3.67 -10.38
N MET A 83 -14.80 -3.33 -9.10
CA MET A 83 -13.78 -3.50 -8.07
C MET A 83 -13.70 -4.94 -7.54
N GLY A 84 -14.85 -5.65 -7.52
CA GLY A 84 -14.93 -7.03 -7.05
C GLY A 84 -14.53 -7.20 -5.60
N ASP A 85 -14.84 -6.21 -4.76
CA ASP A 85 -14.39 -6.16 -3.37
C ASP A 85 -14.95 -7.29 -2.51
N ASP A 86 -16.14 -7.78 -2.81
CA ASP A 86 -16.79 -8.88 -2.09
C ASP A 86 -16.40 -10.27 -2.61
N GLY A 87 -15.54 -10.34 -3.63
CA GLY A 87 -15.07 -11.57 -4.24
C GLY A 87 -16.11 -12.34 -5.06
N SER A 88 -17.36 -11.89 -5.14
CA SER A 88 -18.48 -12.67 -5.70
C SER A 88 -18.45 -12.80 -7.23
N ASN A 89 -17.87 -11.81 -7.91
CA ASN A 89 -17.72 -11.75 -9.37
C ASN A 89 -16.28 -12.03 -9.84
N VAL A 90 -15.44 -12.57 -8.95
CA VAL A 90 -14.04 -12.88 -9.22
C VAL A 90 -13.92 -14.31 -9.73
N ARG A 91 -13.15 -14.52 -10.80
CA ARG A 91 -12.87 -15.86 -11.35
C ARG A 91 -11.39 -16.04 -11.64
N ALA A 92 -10.88 -17.24 -11.41
CA ALA A 92 -9.53 -17.58 -11.83
C ALA A 92 -9.46 -17.66 -13.36
N VAL A 93 -8.37 -17.13 -13.93
CA VAL A 93 -8.07 -17.18 -15.36
C VAL A 93 -6.65 -17.72 -15.57
N GLY A 94 -6.40 -18.28 -16.75
CA GLY A 94 -5.04 -18.69 -17.12
C GLY A 94 -4.20 -17.48 -17.49
N GLY A 95 -2.88 -17.65 -17.47
CA GLY A 95 -1.95 -16.64 -17.97
C GLY A 95 -0.90 -16.20 -16.98
N ILE A 96 -0.13 -15.20 -17.42
CA ILE A 96 0.99 -14.63 -16.71
C ILE A 96 1.01 -13.11 -16.93
N ILE A 97 1.48 -12.40 -15.91
CA ILE A 97 1.72 -10.96 -15.98
C ILE A 97 3.20 -10.76 -15.75
N GLU A 98 3.88 -10.03 -16.63
CA GLU A 98 5.30 -9.78 -16.53
C GLU A 98 5.60 -8.29 -16.70
N PHE A 99 6.55 -7.79 -15.91
CA PHE A 99 7.11 -6.47 -16.13
C PHE A 99 8.60 -6.45 -15.84
N ASP A 100 9.32 -5.62 -16.58
CA ASP A 100 10.73 -5.29 -16.42
C ASP A 100 10.86 -3.78 -16.53
N VAL A 101 11.01 -3.13 -15.38
CA VAL A 101 10.88 -1.68 -15.26
C VAL A 101 12.07 -1.08 -14.53
N ASP A 102 12.46 0.11 -14.99
CA ASP A 102 13.42 1.01 -14.38
C ASP A 102 12.67 2.25 -13.91
N GLU A 103 12.39 2.34 -12.62
CA GLU A 103 11.62 3.47 -12.08
C GLU A 103 12.42 4.77 -12.16
N ARG A 104 13.75 4.72 -11.94
CA ARG A 104 14.63 5.88 -12.02
C ARG A 104 14.67 6.50 -13.41
N ALA A 105 14.55 5.67 -14.43
CA ALA A 105 14.52 6.10 -15.81
C ALA A 105 13.09 6.31 -16.35
N ASN A 106 12.05 5.89 -15.63
CA ASN A 106 10.66 5.86 -16.12
C ASN A 106 10.52 5.09 -17.45
N THR A 107 11.16 3.92 -17.52
CA THR A 107 11.17 3.08 -18.73
C THR A 107 10.98 1.61 -18.39
N GLY A 108 10.61 0.81 -19.38
CA GLY A 108 10.46 -0.63 -19.19
C GLY A 108 9.34 -1.19 -20.04
N THR A 109 8.88 -2.38 -19.67
CA THR A 109 7.77 -3.09 -20.30
C THR A 109 6.82 -3.63 -19.25
N PHE A 110 5.54 -3.63 -19.58
CA PHE A 110 4.50 -4.36 -18.86
C PHE A 110 3.64 -5.11 -19.89
N GLN A 111 3.42 -6.40 -19.65
CA GLN A 111 2.55 -7.23 -20.47
C GLN A 111 1.77 -8.21 -19.59
N ALA A 112 0.47 -8.35 -19.85
CA ALA A 112 -0.36 -9.42 -19.33
C ALA A 112 -0.84 -10.28 -20.49
N GLU A 113 -0.53 -11.57 -20.48
CA GLU A 113 -1.01 -12.54 -21.46
C GLU A 113 -1.91 -13.55 -20.74
N LEU A 114 -3.21 -13.48 -21.03
CA LEU A 114 -4.27 -14.10 -20.25
C LEU A 114 -5.18 -14.98 -21.12
N GLU A 115 -5.68 -16.06 -20.51
CA GLU A 115 -6.66 -16.96 -21.12
C GLU A 115 -8.02 -16.72 -20.49
N LEU A 116 -8.86 -15.97 -21.19
CA LEU A 116 -10.22 -15.64 -20.76
C LEU A 116 -11.25 -16.58 -21.40
N PRO A 117 -12.46 -16.71 -20.83
CA PRO A 117 -13.57 -17.40 -21.50
C PRO A 117 -13.86 -16.88 -22.92
N GLU A 118 -13.60 -15.60 -23.15
CA GLU A 118 -13.84 -14.88 -24.40
C GLU A 118 -12.74 -15.13 -25.45
N GLY A 119 -11.52 -15.51 -25.05
CA GLY A 119 -10.39 -15.73 -25.96
C GLY A 119 -9.02 -15.45 -25.33
N HIS A 120 -7.99 -15.46 -26.18
CA HIS A 120 -6.62 -15.10 -25.81
C HIS A 120 -6.52 -13.58 -25.70
N TYR A 121 -6.29 -13.08 -24.49
CA TYR A 121 -6.34 -11.66 -24.17
C TYR A 121 -4.95 -11.16 -23.78
N VAL A 122 -4.44 -10.18 -24.54
CA VAL A 122 -3.12 -9.59 -24.32
C VAL A 122 -3.27 -8.11 -24.03
N VAL A 123 -2.67 -7.64 -22.93
CA VAL A 123 -2.61 -6.23 -22.55
C VAL A 123 -1.15 -5.79 -22.51
N GLU A 124 -0.84 -4.66 -23.14
CA GLU A 124 0.50 -4.09 -23.19
C GLU A 124 0.46 -2.62 -22.81
N LEU A 125 1.43 -2.17 -22.02
CA LEU A 125 1.65 -0.75 -21.75
C LEU A 125 2.62 -0.19 -22.80
N ASP A 126 2.11 0.71 -23.63
CA ASP A 126 2.83 1.27 -24.78
C ASP A 126 3.75 2.44 -24.37
N ARG A 127 3.29 3.27 -23.42
CA ARG A 127 4.08 4.37 -22.86
C ARG A 127 3.72 4.64 -21.41
N PHE A 128 4.74 4.86 -20.58
CA PHE A 128 4.57 5.41 -19.24
C PHE A 128 4.17 6.88 -19.34
N GLU A 129 3.26 7.33 -18.48
CA GLU A 129 2.75 8.69 -18.47
C GLU A 129 2.37 9.10 -17.04
N GLU A 130 2.77 10.31 -16.66
CA GLU A 130 2.36 10.95 -15.42
C GLU A 130 1.02 11.68 -15.62
N PHE A 131 -0.04 11.16 -14.98
CA PHE A 131 -1.35 11.80 -14.89
C PHE A 131 -1.55 12.60 -13.61
N SER A 132 -0.68 12.40 -12.61
CA SER A 132 -0.71 13.04 -11.30
C SER A 132 0.71 13.19 -10.74
N PRO A 133 1.04 14.26 -10.00
CA PRO A 133 2.40 14.50 -9.49
C PRO A 133 3.01 13.38 -8.65
N CYS A 134 2.21 12.49 -8.05
CA CYS A 134 2.72 11.37 -7.25
C CYS A 134 3.20 10.18 -8.10
N GLN A 135 3.01 10.21 -9.42
CA GLN A 135 3.32 9.11 -10.34
C GLN A 135 4.74 9.22 -10.93
N ASP A 136 5.43 10.33 -10.67
CA ASP A 136 6.84 10.59 -10.99
C ASP A 136 7.24 10.11 -12.39
N GLY A 137 6.68 10.71 -13.45
CA GLY A 137 6.95 10.31 -14.84
C GLY A 137 6.16 9.10 -15.37
N GLY A 138 5.45 8.37 -14.49
CA GLY A 138 4.64 7.20 -14.86
C GLY A 138 5.10 5.89 -14.21
N VAL A 139 6.20 5.88 -13.46
CA VAL A 139 6.62 4.74 -12.63
C VAL A 139 7.13 5.26 -11.29
N ALA A 140 6.63 4.69 -10.19
CA ALA A 140 7.10 5.04 -8.86
C ALA A 140 7.25 3.79 -7.98
N ALA A 141 8.25 3.79 -7.11
CA ALA A 141 8.51 2.71 -6.16
C ALA A 141 8.39 3.16 -4.70
N PHE A 142 8.04 2.21 -3.83
CA PHE A 142 7.95 2.40 -2.37
C PHE A 142 7.08 3.61 -1.95
N LEU A 143 5.90 3.72 -2.56
CA LEU A 143 4.91 4.75 -2.26
C LEU A 143 3.66 4.18 -1.59
N TYR A 144 2.84 5.05 -1.00
CA TYR A 144 1.51 4.69 -0.55
C TYR A 144 0.47 5.21 -1.55
N GLU A 145 -0.47 4.34 -1.93
CA GLU A 145 -1.67 4.73 -2.66
C GLU A 145 -2.93 4.35 -1.89
N HIS A 146 -4.03 4.93 -2.35
CA HIS A 146 -5.39 4.71 -1.88
C HIS A 146 -5.68 5.16 -0.45
N GLY A 147 -6.90 4.92 0.00
CA GLY A 147 -7.41 5.40 1.29
C GLY A 147 -7.16 6.89 1.48
N ASN A 148 -6.35 7.24 2.49
CA ASN A 148 -5.98 8.61 2.81
C ASN A 148 -4.54 8.99 2.39
N ALA A 149 -3.91 8.23 1.48
CA ALA A 149 -2.51 8.44 1.09
C ALA A 149 -2.26 9.75 0.31
N GLY A 150 -3.30 10.31 -0.34
CA GLY A 150 -3.16 11.48 -1.20
C GLY A 150 -2.61 11.18 -2.59
N CYS A 151 -2.47 9.90 -2.94
CA CYS A 151 -2.14 9.38 -4.27
C CYS A 151 -3.11 8.25 -4.62
N GLY A 152 -3.58 8.21 -5.88
CA GLY A 152 -4.64 7.30 -6.32
C GLY A 152 -6.05 7.67 -5.84
N ASP A 153 -7.03 6.84 -6.22
CA ASP A 153 -8.41 6.93 -5.72
C ASP A 153 -8.58 6.23 -4.36
N ALA A 154 -9.72 6.43 -3.69
CA ALA A 154 -10.00 5.81 -2.39
C ALA A 154 -10.76 4.48 -2.47
N ASN A 155 -10.72 3.79 -3.63
CA ASN A 155 -11.53 2.59 -3.84
C ASN A 155 -10.96 1.38 -3.07
N TRP A 156 -9.67 1.38 -2.79
CA TRP A 156 -8.99 0.37 -2.00
C TRP A 156 -8.46 0.88 -0.66
N PRO A 157 -8.09 -0.01 0.26
CA PRO A 157 -7.38 0.39 1.47
C PRO A 157 -6.02 0.98 1.15
N LYS A 158 -5.59 1.92 2.00
CA LYS A 158 -4.24 2.46 1.92
C LYS A 158 -3.22 1.33 2.00
N SER A 159 -2.36 1.26 0.99
CA SER A 159 -1.43 0.16 0.82
C SER A 159 -0.06 0.69 0.45
N LEU A 160 0.98 0.03 0.96
CA LEU A 160 2.31 0.18 0.41
C LEU A 160 2.36 -0.50 -0.96
N LEU A 161 2.73 0.27 -1.97
CA LEU A 161 3.08 -0.21 -3.30
C LEU A 161 4.61 -0.30 -3.37
N TYR A 162 5.12 -1.51 -3.60
CA TYR A 162 6.53 -1.72 -3.88
C TYR A 162 6.92 -1.10 -5.21
N LEU A 163 6.01 -1.20 -6.19
CA LEU A 163 6.11 -0.57 -7.51
C LEU A 163 4.69 -0.26 -8.01
N ALA A 164 4.56 0.83 -8.74
CA ALA A 164 3.37 1.18 -9.48
C ALA A 164 3.78 1.76 -10.84
N GLY A 165 2.96 1.52 -11.86
CA GLY A 165 3.18 2.10 -13.18
C GLY A 165 1.87 2.55 -13.82
N TRP A 166 1.89 3.73 -14.42
CA TRP A 166 0.78 4.36 -15.12
C TRP A 166 1.18 4.69 -16.54
N GLY A 167 0.24 4.56 -17.46
CA GLY A 167 0.54 4.82 -18.84
C GLY A 167 -0.65 4.70 -19.77
N TRP A 168 -0.34 4.81 -21.05
CA TRP A 168 -1.24 4.46 -22.12
C TRP A 168 -0.84 3.10 -22.68
N GLY A 169 -1.83 2.30 -23.02
CA GLY A 169 -1.64 0.96 -23.55
C GLY A 169 -2.80 0.49 -24.39
N SER A 170 -2.67 -0.75 -24.82
CA SER A 170 -3.61 -1.41 -25.72
C SER A 170 -3.96 -2.80 -25.21
N ALA A 171 -5.06 -3.35 -25.73
CA ALA A 171 -5.44 -4.73 -25.50
C ALA A 171 -5.90 -5.39 -26.80
N THR A 172 -5.56 -6.65 -26.97
CA THR A 172 -6.05 -7.49 -28.08
C THR A 172 -6.81 -8.70 -27.54
N LEU A 173 -7.81 -9.16 -28.30
CA LEU A 173 -8.52 -10.40 -28.08
C LEU A 173 -8.40 -11.25 -29.35
N ASP A 174 -7.85 -12.46 -29.22
CA ASP A 174 -7.54 -13.37 -30.33
C ASP A 174 -6.71 -12.69 -31.45
N GLY A 175 -5.84 -11.77 -31.06
CA GLY A 175 -4.98 -10.99 -31.97
C GLY A 175 -5.67 -9.81 -32.66
N GLU A 176 -6.95 -9.56 -32.41
CA GLU A 176 -7.65 -8.36 -32.89
C GLU A 176 -7.64 -7.26 -31.82
N THR A 177 -7.40 -6.01 -32.20
CA THR A 177 -7.43 -4.87 -31.27
C THR A 177 -8.80 -4.73 -30.64
N LEU A 178 -8.84 -4.86 -29.30
CA LEU A 178 -10.03 -4.61 -28.49
C LEU A 178 -10.02 -3.18 -27.94
N TYR A 179 -8.89 -2.76 -27.37
CA TYR A 179 -8.68 -1.40 -26.86
C TYR A 179 -7.39 -0.82 -27.42
N ASP A 180 -7.42 0.49 -27.65
CA ASP A 180 -6.30 1.27 -28.15
C ASP A 180 -6.29 2.62 -27.43
N GLU A 181 -5.10 3.09 -27.03
CA GLU A 181 -4.91 4.33 -26.28
C GLU A 181 -5.77 4.40 -25.01
N TYR A 182 -5.81 3.31 -24.24
CA TYR A 182 -6.48 3.24 -22.94
C TYR A 182 -5.48 3.41 -21.80
N GLN A 183 -5.96 3.86 -20.64
CA GLN A 183 -5.08 4.03 -19.50
C GLN A 183 -4.86 2.71 -18.79
N ILE A 184 -3.59 2.37 -18.54
CA ILE A 184 -3.20 1.23 -17.72
C ILE A 184 -2.63 1.73 -16.40
N HIS A 185 -2.98 1.01 -15.34
CA HIS A 185 -2.32 1.12 -14.05
C HIS A 185 -2.03 -0.28 -13.53
N PHE A 186 -0.78 -0.57 -13.20
CA PHE A 186 -0.42 -1.78 -12.45
C PHE A 186 0.22 -1.43 -11.12
N MET A 187 0.03 -2.28 -10.13
CA MET A 187 0.46 -2.08 -8.76
C MET A 187 0.99 -3.40 -8.21
N LEU A 188 2.18 -3.38 -7.63
CA LEU A 188 2.71 -4.46 -6.81
C LEU A 188 2.59 -4.07 -5.35
N THR A 189 1.68 -4.69 -4.61
CA THR A 189 1.30 -4.31 -3.25
C THR A 189 1.56 -5.42 -2.23
N GLN A 190 1.38 -5.09 -0.96
CA GLN A 190 1.04 -6.08 0.06
C GLN A 190 -0.35 -6.70 -0.23
N GLY A 191 -0.67 -7.84 0.40
CA GLY A 191 -1.90 -8.57 0.09
C GLY A 191 -3.18 -7.83 0.51
N MET A 192 -3.82 -7.15 -0.44
CA MET A 192 -5.09 -6.44 -0.23
C MET A 192 -6.28 -7.40 -0.16
N ARG A 193 -6.20 -8.55 -0.83
CA ARG A 193 -7.27 -9.57 -0.82
C ARG A 193 -6.97 -10.70 0.14
N ASP A 194 -8.03 -11.28 0.69
CA ASP A 194 -7.93 -12.55 1.39
C ASP A 194 -7.50 -13.67 0.44
N ARG A 195 -6.63 -14.57 0.90
CA ARG A 195 -6.02 -15.60 0.05
C ARG A 195 -7.02 -16.67 -0.37
N GLU A 196 -8.02 -16.93 0.45
CA GLU A 196 -9.00 -17.99 0.24
C GLU A 196 -10.29 -17.44 -0.35
N THR A 197 -10.81 -16.34 0.21
CA THR A 197 -12.10 -15.78 -0.22
C THR A 197 -11.99 -14.72 -1.30
N LEU A 198 -10.79 -14.19 -1.57
CA LEU A 198 -10.50 -13.12 -2.54
C LEU A 198 -11.20 -11.77 -2.24
N VAL A 199 -11.90 -11.69 -1.11
CA VAL A 199 -12.53 -10.47 -0.59
C VAL A 199 -11.43 -9.46 -0.27
N VAL A 200 -11.64 -8.20 -0.67
CA VAL A 200 -10.76 -7.09 -0.27
C VAL A 200 -10.85 -6.89 1.23
N ARG A 201 -9.70 -6.94 1.89
CA ARG A 201 -9.58 -6.71 3.33
C ARG A 201 -9.92 -5.27 3.61
N ARG A 202 -11.00 -5.04 4.36
CA ARG A 202 -11.33 -3.72 4.89
C ARG A 202 -10.98 -3.72 6.38
N GLY A 203 -9.94 -2.97 6.73
CA GLY A 203 -9.55 -2.79 8.13
C GLY A 203 -10.58 -1.96 8.89
N THR A 204 -10.72 -2.20 10.20
CA THR A 204 -11.40 -1.24 11.10
C THR A 204 -10.51 -0.05 11.44
N ASP A 205 -9.21 -0.16 11.16
CA ASP A 205 -8.18 0.85 11.36
C ASP A 205 -7.70 1.32 9.96
N PRO A 206 -7.75 2.63 9.67
CA PRO A 206 -7.40 3.18 8.37
C PRO A 206 -5.92 3.05 7.99
N ASP A 207 -5.02 2.69 8.92
CA ASP A 207 -3.57 2.78 8.67
C ASP A 207 -2.90 1.46 8.27
N ALA A 208 -3.06 0.37 9.04
CA ALA A 208 -2.35 -0.89 8.79
C ALA A 208 -3.24 -2.15 8.71
N GLY A 209 -4.48 -2.10 9.19
CA GLY A 209 -5.31 -3.29 9.40
C GLY A 209 -5.94 -3.90 8.15
N ALA A 210 -5.73 -3.28 6.99
CA ALA A 210 -6.45 -3.62 5.76
C ALA A 210 -5.60 -4.36 4.72
N VAL A 211 -4.37 -4.75 5.06
CA VAL A 211 -3.49 -5.52 4.18
C VAL A 211 -2.82 -6.67 4.94
N ASN A 212 -2.46 -7.73 4.22
CA ASN A 212 -1.68 -8.85 4.75
C ASN A 212 -0.20 -8.67 4.37
N PRO A 213 0.68 -8.32 5.31
CA PRO A 213 2.10 -8.11 5.01
C PRO A 213 2.86 -9.40 4.68
N ALA A 214 2.27 -10.59 4.92
CA ALA A 214 2.84 -11.89 4.56
C ALA A 214 2.40 -12.36 3.15
N GLN A 215 1.93 -11.44 2.32
CA GLN A 215 1.46 -11.69 0.97
C GLN A 215 1.84 -10.51 0.08
N MET A 216 2.20 -10.81 -1.17
CA MET A 216 2.27 -9.83 -2.24
C MET A 216 1.13 -10.09 -3.21
N GLN A 217 0.66 -9.02 -3.85
CA GLN A 217 -0.40 -9.05 -4.84
C GLN A 217 -0.01 -8.11 -5.97
N LEU A 218 -0.24 -8.53 -7.21
CA LEU A 218 -0.15 -7.64 -8.36
C LEU A 218 -1.57 -7.37 -8.82
N ASP A 219 -2.00 -6.11 -8.83
CA ASP A 219 -3.26 -5.69 -9.45
C ASP A 219 -2.93 -4.89 -10.70
N PHE A 220 -3.74 -5.03 -11.74
CA PHE A 220 -3.72 -4.08 -12.84
C PHE A 220 -5.12 -3.90 -13.42
N TYR A 221 -5.31 -2.75 -14.05
CA TYR A 221 -6.49 -2.53 -14.88
C TYR A 221 -6.14 -1.76 -16.15
N ILE A 222 -6.92 -2.00 -17.19
CA ILE A 222 -7.00 -1.15 -18.38
C ILE A 222 -8.37 -0.47 -18.40
N ARG A 223 -8.39 0.84 -18.62
CA ARG A 223 -9.62 1.64 -18.54
C ARG A 223 -9.75 2.64 -19.67
N SER A 224 -10.99 2.84 -20.12
CA SER A 224 -11.32 3.81 -21.14
C SER A 224 -11.10 5.25 -20.66
N PRO A 225 -10.67 6.19 -21.51
CA PRO A 225 -10.64 7.61 -21.14
C PRO A 225 -12.05 8.19 -20.89
N GLN A 226 -13.09 7.61 -21.49
CA GLN A 226 -14.48 8.05 -21.35
C GLN A 226 -15.05 7.71 -19.96
N PRO A 227 -15.71 8.66 -19.28
CA PRO A 227 -16.36 8.40 -18.00
C PRO A 227 -17.75 7.76 -18.19
N ASN A 228 -18.17 7.00 -17.18
CA ASN A 228 -19.56 6.54 -17.01
C ASN A 228 -19.94 6.63 -15.53
N GLU A 229 -20.78 7.61 -15.18
CA GLU A 229 -21.23 7.88 -13.79
C GLU A 229 -22.04 6.74 -13.17
N GLY A 230 -22.54 5.79 -13.98
CA GLY A 230 -23.18 4.59 -13.47
C GLY A 230 -22.19 3.52 -13.02
N ASN A 231 -20.95 3.54 -13.50
CA ASN A 231 -19.93 2.54 -13.18
C ASN A 231 -19.12 2.94 -11.95
N HIS A 232 -18.58 1.91 -11.29
CA HIS A 232 -17.56 2.06 -10.27
C HIS A 232 -16.35 1.19 -10.62
N PRO A 233 -15.17 1.76 -10.94
CA PRO A 233 -14.87 3.19 -11.06
C PRO A 233 -15.60 3.86 -12.24
N THR A 234 -15.66 5.20 -12.24
CA THR A 234 -16.40 6.04 -13.21
C THR A 234 -15.79 6.02 -14.62
N ARG A 235 -15.82 4.86 -15.28
CA ARG A 235 -15.20 4.59 -16.58
C ARG A 235 -16.12 3.75 -17.44
N GLN A 236 -16.15 4.01 -18.73
CA GLN A 236 -16.98 3.23 -19.66
C GLN A 236 -16.50 1.77 -19.78
N VAL A 237 -15.18 1.57 -19.76
CA VAL A 237 -14.52 0.26 -19.67
C VAL A 237 -13.57 0.29 -18.49
N PHE A 238 -13.55 -0.79 -17.71
CA PHE A 238 -12.60 -1.02 -16.62
C PHE A 238 -12.41 -2.52 -16.46
N ASP A 239 -11.38 -3.05 -17.12
CA ASP A 239 -11.06 -4.47 -17.08
C ASP A 239 -9.96 -4.67 -16.05
N HIS A 240 -10.27 -5.46 -15.03
CA HIS A 240 -9.51 -5.48 -13.79
C HIS A 240 -9.09 -6.89 -13.44
N PHE A 241 -7.80 -7.05 -13.26
CA PHE A 241 -7.15 -8.32 -12.98
C PHE A 241 -6.24 -8.20 -11.77
N PHE A 242 -6.05 -9.31 -11.10
CA PHE A 242 -5.04 -9.40 -10.05
C PHE A 242 -4.42 -10.80 -9.98
N ALA A 243 -3.18 -10.87 -9.55
CA ALA A 243 -2.40 -12.08 -9.38
C ALA A 243 -1.97 -12.23 -7.91
N MET A 244 -2.12 -13.46 -7.40
CA MET A 244 -1.91 -13.77 -5.99
C MET A 244 -0.58 -14.50 -5.73
N GLU A 245 0.22 -14.71 -6.78
CA GLU A 245 1.58 -15.24 -6.72
C GLU A 245 2.50 -14.30 -7.51
N VAL A 246 3.57 -13.84 -6.85
CA VAL A 246 4.53 -12.89 -7.41
C VAL A 246 5.94 -13.44 -7.23
N THR A 247 6.73 -13.41 -8.29
CA THR A 247 8.13 -13.82 -8.33
C THR A 247 9.01 -12.67 -8.81
N TRP A 248 10.04 -12.35 -8.03
CA TRP A 248 11.10 -11.40 -8.39
C TRP A 248 12.24 -12.17 -9.06
N ARG A 249 12.81 -11.64 -10.15
CA ARG A 249 13.84 -12.30 -10.96
C ARG A 249 15.16 -11.56 -10.94
#